data_AF-A0A397J030-F1
#
_entry.id   AF-A0A397J030-F1
#
_cell.length_a   1.000
_cell.length_b   1.000
_cell.length_c   1.000
_cell.angle_alpha   90.00
_cell.angle_beta   90.00
_cell.angle_gamma   90.00
#
_symmetry.space_group_name_H-M   'P 1'
#
loop_
_entity.id
_entity.type
_entity.pdbx_description
1 polymer ?
#
loop_
_entity_poly.entity_id
_entity_poly.type
_entity_poly.pdbx_seq_one_letter_code
_entity_poly.pdbx_strand_id
1 'polypeptide(L)'
;MLEPLFENASIDLKIDGKRIWFYPRISTVICDWPEACTFSLTYKSSNSNYPCHFCLVSKDNLANTCLRKSQAVLRNKENTKKYYDNDTTKEASLEPVYNYFWDIPDLNIYDATVSDRMHHLDLGLYHYQIEFTKELLSKSSINKFNRRIAEIPRHPGLKIFAGGLQSIARLTANEFRDLMKVIVFVVDNLHNKDLSEVYVKWNEMYLLSRLETFKESDLKIFQKAIDDWANLFIKLFQNISGLKFPKLHSWKYHIIDTIRKYGAINGYTTETYESLHKTYVKIPYRLSNKRDVETQIMKMIRRRAIILQKQMEKKYKTSVPLNYTSKLFDFKFSEASEFCEKQKNNSNLNEKMRKAVIMDTDELSNYQSDSGTCYAHTLLVTQIVFAEIVIFQKYRYDIESISI
;
A
#
# COMPACT_ATOMS: atom_id res chain seq x y z
N MET A 1 -12.40 -7.65 21.42
CA MET A 1 -13.50 -7.50 20.44
C MET A 1 -13.36 -6.12 19.85
N LEU A 2 -13.48 -5.99 18.52
CA LEU A 2 -13.22 -4.75 17.78
C LEU A 2 -14.56 -4.07 17.47
N GLU A 3 -14.65 -2.77 17.69
CA GLU A 3 -15.88 -1.97 17.57
C GLU A 3 -16.19 -1.52 16.12
N PRO A 4 -17.48 -1.36 15.78
CA PRO A 4 -17.94 -0.96 14.46
C PRO A 4 -17.66 0.52 14.12
N LEU A 5 -17.51 0.86 12.83
CA LEU A 5 -17.30 2.25 12.37
C LEU A 5 -18.51 3.16 12.68
N PHE A 6 -19.69 2.56 12.86
CA PHE A 6 -20.93 3.25 13.18
C PHE A 6 -21.68 2.48 14.26
N GLU A 7 -21.93 3.12 15.40
CA GLU A 7 -22.89 2.62 16.39
C GLU A 7 -24.26 2.46 15.70
N ASN A 8 -24.88 1.29 15.85
CA ASN A 8 -26.20 0.98 15.29
C ASN A 8 -26.33 0.99 13.76
N ALA A 9 -25.24 0.88 13.00
CA ALA A 9 -25.29 0.82 11.53
C ALA A 9 -24.70 -0.48 10.96
N SER A 10 -25.33 -1.60 11.33
CA SER A 10 -25.13 -2.90 10.69
C SER A 10 -25.70 -2.92 9.26
N ILE A 11 -25.01 -3.58 8.34
CA ILE A 11 -25.49 -3.84 6.99
C ILE A 11 -25.89 -5.33 6.92
N ASP A 12 -27.06 -5.60 6.38
CA ASP A 12 -27.52 -6.96 6.09
C ASP A 12 -26.88 -7.46 4.80
N LEU A 13 -26.09 -8.54 4.86
CA LEU A 13 -25.69 -9.32 3.68
C LEU A 13 -26.49 -10.60 3.62
N LYS A 14 -27.10 -10.86 2.46
CA LYS A 14 -27.80 -12.12 2.22
C LYS A 14 -26.94 -13.10 1.39
N ILE A 15 -26.13 -13.90 2.08
CA ILE A 15 -25.24 -14.92 1.50
C ILE A 15 -25.93 -16.29 1.60
N ASP A 16 -26.08 -17.00 0.49
CA ASP A 16 -26.71 -18.34 0.40
C ASP A 16 -28.07 -18.46 1.10
N GLY A 17 -28.87 -17.40 1.02
CA GLY A 17 -30.20 -17.35 1.65
C GLY A 17 -30.19 -17.02 3.15
N LYS A 18 -29.03 -17.04 3.80
CA LYS A 18 -28.84 -16.62 5.19
C LYS A 18 -28.59 -15.11 5.26
N ARG A 19 -29.15 -14.44 6.27
CA ARG A 19 -28.84 -13.04 6.59
C ARG A 19 -27.68 -13.02 7.58
N ILE A 20 -26.61 -12.35 7.19
CA ILE A 20 -25.41 -12.13 7.99
C ILE A 20 -25.33 -10.63 8.25
N TRP A 21 -25.18 -10.28 9.52
CA TRP A 21 -25.05 -8.90 9.96
C TRP A 21 -23.57 -8.58 10.05
N PHE A 22 -23.14 -7.47 9.47
CA PHE A 22 -21.77 -6.99 9.66
C PHE A 22 -21.76 -5.49 9.85
N TYR A 23 -20.68 -5.00 10.44
CA TYR A 23 -20.41 -3.58 10.55
C TYR A 23 -19.20 -3.25 9.68
N PRO A 24 -19.29 -2.22 8.81
CA PRO A 24 -18.11 -1.76 8.10
C PRO A 24 -17.09 -1.25 9.13
N ARG A 25 -15.81 -1.46 8.87
CA ARG A 25 -14.68 -0.91 9.62
C ARG A 25 -13.52 -0.59 8.68
N ILE A 26 -12.76 0.46 8.99
CA ILE A 26 -11.48 0.71 8.33
C ILE A 26 -10.48 -0.28 8.94
N SER A 27 -10.16 -1.32 8.18
CA SER A 27 -9.11 -2.26 8.58
C SER A 27 -7.72 -1.70 8.27
N THR A 28 -7.53 -1.25 7.02
CA THR A 28 -6.22 -0.81 6.54
C THR A 28 -6.36 0.28 5.49
N VAL A 29 -5.46 1.25 5.50
CA VAL A 29 -5.33 2.32 4.50
C VAL A 29 -4.11 2.04 3.62
N ILE A 30 -4.38 1.67 2.37
CA ILE A 30 -3.36 1.34 1.38
C ILE A 30 -3.07 2.59 0.57
N CYS A 31 -1.90 3.18 0.78
CA CYS A 31 -1.56 4.46 0.18
C CYS A 31 -0.04 4.65 0.03
N ASP A 32 0.37 5.63 -0.76
CA ASP A 32 1.77 6.03 -0.83
C ASP A 32 2.18 6.88 0.40
N TRP A 33 3.47 7.23 0.50
CA TRP A 33 3.96 7.97 1.68
C TRP A 33 3.32 9.35 1.86
N PRO A 34 3.26 10.23 0.82
CA PRO A 34 2.53 11.50 0.92
C PRO A 34 1.06 11.37 1.31
N GLU A 35 0.36 10.34 0.81
CA GLU A 35 -1.02 10.06 1.18
C GLU A 35 -1.12 9.58 2.64
N ALA A 36 -0.24 8.68 3.09
CA ALA A 36 -0.19 8.24 4.49
C ALA A 36 -0.03 9.44 5.43
N CYS A 37 0.88 10.36 5.11
CA CYS A 37 1.05 11.62 5.84
C CYS A 37 -0.21 12.50 5.86
N THR A 38 -1.05 12.41 4.83
CA THR A 38 -2.32 13.16 4.75
C THR A 38 -3.36 12.55 5.69
N PHE A 39 -3.49 11.22 5.72
CA PHE A 39 -4.37 10.52 6.68
C PHE A 39 -3.97 10.74 8.13
N SER A 40 -2.66 10.74 8.41
CA SER A 40 -2.11 10.97 9.75
C SER A 40 -1.98 12.45 10.13
N LEU A 41 -2.24 13.39 9.21
CA LEU A 41 -1.96 14.81 9.39
C LEU A 41 -0.53 15.10 9.87
N THR A 42 0.44 14.32 9.41
CA THR A 42 1.87 14.58 9.67
C THR A 42 2.49 15.35 8.52
N TYR A 43 3.50 16.17 8.81
CA TYR A 43 4.24 16.87 7.76
C TYR A 43 4.85 15.90 6.75
N LYS A 44 4.64 16.19 5.46
CA LYS A 44 5.14 15.37 4.33
C LYS A 44 6.66 15.46 4.13
N SER A 45 7.30 16.47 4.73
CA SER A 45 8.73 16.71 4.58
C SER A 45 9.56 15.77 5.45
N SER A 46 10.57 15.14 4.85
CA SER A 46 11.56 14.35 5.59
C SER A 46 12.48 15.19 6.49
N ASN A 47 12.47 16.52 6.31
CA ASN A 47 13.23 17.46 7.14
C ASN A 47 12.45 17.96 8.37
N SER A 48 11.20 17.54 8.55
CA SER A 48 10.44 17.83 9.78
C SER A 48 11.12 17.19 10.99
N ASN A 49 10.85 17.69 12.20
CA ASN A 49 11.50 17.18 13.40
C ASN A 49 11.12 15.72 13.68
N TYR A 50 9.89 15.32 13.35
CA TYR A 50 9.36 13.98 13.52
C TYR A 50 8.72 13.45 12.22
N PRO A 51 9.54 13.02 11.23
CA PRO A 51 9.09 12.82 9.86
C PRO A 51 8.42 11.45 9.59
N CYS A 52 8.33 10.56 10.58
CA CYS A 52 7.64 9.28 10.47
C CYS A 52 6.16 9.44 10.82
N HIS A 53 5.26 8.86 10.00
CA HIS A 53 3.83 8.87 10.30
C HIS A 53 3.40 7.81 11.33
N PHE A 54 4.23 6.79 11.57
CA PHE A 54 3.99 5.79 12.62
C PHE A 54 4.41 6.25 14.02
N CYS A 55 5.45 7.08 14.15
CA CYS A 55 6.07 7.37 15.44
C CYS A 55 6.78 8.74 15.49
N LEU A 56 7.05 9.19 16.72
CA LEU A 56 7.83 10.38 17.05
C LEU A 56 9.33 10.09 17.06
N VAL A 57 9.88 9.58 15.96
CA VAL A 57 11.33 9.47 15.78
C VAL A 57 11.91 10.80 15.31
N SER A 58 12.98 11.27 15.94
CA SER A 58 13.69 12.48 15.45
C SER A 58 14.27 12.24 14.05
N LYS A 59 14.26 13.26 13.20
CA LYS A 59 14.92 13.24 11.88
C LYS A 59 16.39 12.79 11.93
N ASP A 60 17.09 13.07 13.02
CA ASP A 60 18.49 12.71 13.21
C ASP A 60 18.68 11.22 13.55
N ASN A 61 17.58 10.51 13.85
CA ASN A 61 17.54 9.09 14.18
C ASN A 61 16.95 8.21 13.07
N LEU A 62 16.64 8.77 11.88
CA LEU A 62 16.06 8.01 10.77
C LEU A 62 16.94 6.85 10.29
N ALA A 63 18.26 7.04 10.32
CA ALA A 63 19.26 6.03 9.97
C ALA A 63 19.94 5.41 11.20
N ASN A 64 19.39 5.57 12.40
CA ASN A 64 19.94 4.92 13.59
C ASN A 64 19.48 3.46 13.61
N THR A 65 20.42 2.51 13.52
CA THR A 65 20.10 1.07 13.50
C THR A 65 19.94 0.41 14.86
N CYS A 66 20.31 1.13 15.92
CA CYS A 66 20.26 0.69 17.31
C CYS A 66 19.26 1.53 18.11
N LEU A 67 18.15 1.92 17.49
CA LEU A 67 17.17 2.81 18.10
C LEU A 67 16.44 2.09 19.24
N ARG A 68 16.46 2.67 20.45
CA ARG A 68 15.68 2.16 21.58
C ARG A 68 14.21 2.52 21.41
N LYS A 69 13.30 1.67 21.89
CA LYS A 69 11.84 1.91 21.84
C LYS A 69 11.43 3.27 22.41
N SER A 70 12.09 3.75 23.46
CA SER A 70 11.82 5.06 24.07
C SER A 70 12.15 6.26 23.17
N GLN A 71 12.95 6.06 22.11
CA GLN A 71 13.37 7.12 21.19
C GLN A 71 12.45 7.23 19.96
N ALA A 72 11.40 6.41 19.88
CA ALA A 72 10.40 6.42 18.82
C ALA A 72 9.02 6.04 19.40
N VAL A 73 8.41 6.98 20.12
CA VAL A 73 7.07 6.79 20.68
C VAL A 73 6.06 6.66 19.52
N LEU A 74 5.29 5.57 19.49
CA LEU A 74 4.27 5.36 18.46
C LEU A 74 3.21 6.47 18.53
N ARG A 75 2.79 6.98 17.38
CA ARG A 75 1.66 7.89 17.28
C ARG A 75 0.36 7.10 17.48
N ASN A 76 -0.54 7.67 18.25
CA ASN A 76 -1.89 7.15 18.46
C ASN A 76 -2.88 8.30 18.62
N LYS A 77 -4.17 7.98 18.71
CA LYS A 77 -5.23 8.97 18.90
C LYS A 77 -4.95 9.85 20.11
N GLU A 78 -4.61 9.26 21.25
CA GLU A 78 -4.48 9.94 22.54
C GLU A 78 -3.34 10.96 22.53
N ASN A 79 -2.14 10.53 22.16
CA ASN A 79 -0.96 11.40 22.17
C ASN A 79 -1.02 12.45 21.07
N THR A 80 -1.59 12.13 19.91
CA THR A 80 -1.62 13.06 18.79
C THR A 80 -2.72 14.10 18.96
N LYS A 81 -3.90 13.70 19.46
CA LYS A 81 -4.97 14.63 19.82
C LYS A 81 -4.55 15.58 20.95
N LYS A 82 -3.74 15.11 21.91
CA LYS A 82 -3.18 15.97 22.97
C LYS A 82 -2.34 17.14 22.42
N TYR A 83 -1.58 16.93 21.34
CA TYR A 83 -0.84 18.04 20.70
C TYR A 83 -1.80 19.02 20.00
N TYR A 84 -2.91 18.53 19.45
CA TYR A 84 -3.93 19.37 18.84
C TYR A 84 -4.69 20.20 19.89
N ASP A 85 -5.19 19.57 20.95
CA ASP A 85 -5.98 20.23 22.00
C ASP A 85 -5.16 21.30 22.75
N ASN A 86 -3.83 21.16 22.82
CA ASN A 86 -2.93 22.12 23.45
C ASN A 86 -2.33 23.17 22.48
N ASP A 87 -2.71 23.16 21.20
CA ASP A 87 -2.12 24.01 20.14
C ASP A 87 -0.58 23.88 20.01
N THR A 88 -0.06 22.67 20.24
CA THR A 88 1.38 22.33 20.14
C THR A 88 1.70 21.35 19.01
N THR A 89 0.83 21.25 18.00
CA THR A 89 0.97 20.36 16.83
C THR A 89 2.34 20.43 16.14
N LYS A 90 2.93 21.63 16.05
CA LYS A 90 4.26 21.86 15.48
C LYS A 90 5.37 21.10 16.21
N GLU A 91 5.25 20.92 17.53
CA GLU A 91 6.22 20.17 18.33
C GLU A 91 6.29 18.70 17.90
N ALA A 92 5.19 18.14 17.40
CA ALA A 92 5.10 16.76 16.92
C ALA A 92 5.06 16.66 15.38
N SER A 93 5.38 17.74 14.65
CA SER A 93 5.35 17.78 13.17
C SER A 93 3.98 17.39 12.59
N LEU A 94 2.91 17.95 13.16
CA LEU A 94 1.53 17.72 12.76
C LEU A 94 0.92 18.97 12.12
N GLU A 95 -0.01 18.76 11.20
CA GLU A 95 -0.86 19.83 10.69
C GLU A 95 -1.84 20.28 11.77
N PRO A 96 -2.11 21.60 11.91
CA PRO A 96 -3.01 22.15 12.93
C PRO A 96 -4.49 21.99 12.52
N VAL A 97 -4.89 20.77 12.19
CA VAL A 97 -6.24 20.43 11.71
C VAL A 97 -6.77 19.26 12.53
N TYR A 98 -8.07 19.29 12.84
CA TYR A 98 -8.73 18.18 13.52
C TYR A 98 -8.70 16.93 12.65
N ASN A 99 -8.19 15.81 13.16
CA ASN A 99 -8.24 14.56 12.44
C ASN A 99 -9.57 13.85 12.70
N TYR A 100 -10.43 13.82 11.68
CA TYR A 100 -11.72 13.13 11.75
C TYR A 100 -11.58 11.64 12.17
N PHE A 101 -10.49 10.96 11.82
CA PHE A 101 -10.28 9.56 12.20
C PHE A 101 -10.15 9.35 13.71
N TRP A 102 -9.94 10.40 14.51
CA TRP A 102 -9.99 10.30 15.97
C TRP A 102 -11.39 10.01 16.51
N ASP A 103 -12.45 10.30 15.76
CA ASP A 103 -13.82 10.03 16.21
C ASP A 103 -14.25 8.58 15.96
N ILE A 104 -13.48 7.82 15.17
CA ILE A 104 -13.80 6.44 14.85
C ILE A 104 -13.34 5.53 16.00
N PRO A 105 -14.26 4.77 16.63
CA PRO A 105 -13.91 3.83 17.69
C PRO A 105 -12.92 2.77 17.19
N ASP A 106 -12.00 2.37 18.07
CA ASP A 106 -10.97 1.37 17.81
C ASP A 106 -10.09 1.59 16.56
N LEU A 107 -10.06 2.79 15.97
CA LEU A 107 -9.19 3.10 14.85
C LEU A 107 -7.94 3.87 15.31
N ASN A 108 -6.77 3.25 15.14
CA ASN A 108 -5.51 3.97 15.15
C ASN A 108 -5.07 4.27 13.71
N ILE A 109 -5.39 5.46 13.19
CA ILE A 109 -5.07 5.85 11.80
C ILE A 109 -3.57 5.80 11.48
N TYR A 110 -2.71 6.04 12.47
CA TYR A 110 -1.25 6.03 12.31
C TYR A 110 -0.69 4.62 12.09
N ASP A 111 -1.40 3.60 12.60
CA ASP A 111 -1.05 2.19 12.45
C ASP A 111 -1.77 1.57 11.26
N ALA A 112 -2.99 2.03 10.95
CA ALA A 112 -3.76 1.55 9.80
C ALA A 112 -3.18 1.98 8.45
N THR A 113 -2.32 3.02 8.42
CA THR A 113 -1.64 3.52 7.21
C THR A 113 -0.37 2.73 6.93
N VAL A 114 -0.55 1.55 6.32
CA VAL A 114 0.51 0.54 6.15
C VAL A 114 1.54 0.90 5.08
N SER A 115 2.70 0.27 5.19
CA SER A 115 3.81 0.50 4.25
C SER A 115 3.60 -0.24 2.93
N ASP A 116 3.29 0.49 1.85
CA ASP A 116 3.19 -0.11 0.52
C ASP A 116 4.57 -0.52 -0.04
N ARG A 117 4.76 -1.82 -0.28
CA ARG A 117 6.01 -2.40 -0.81
C ARG A 117 6.49 -1.73 -2.10
N MET A 118 5.60 -1.45 -3.05
CA MET A 118 6.03 -0.88 -4.34
C MET A 118 6.63 0.52 -4.14
N HIS A 119 5.97 1.40 -3.39
CA HIS A 119 6.48 2.73 -3.12
C HIS A 119 7.61 2.77 -2.08
N HIS A 120 7.63 1.83 -1.12
CA HIS A 120 8.68 1.75 -0.10
C HIS A 120 9.96 1.12 -0.62
N LEU A 121 9.85 0.00 -1.33
CA LEU A 121 10.99 -0.77 -1.82
C LEU A 121 11.35 -0.42 -3.25
N ASP A 122 10.52 -0.82 -4.23
CA ASP A 122 10.84 -0.76 -5.66
C ASP A 122 11.20 0.68 -6.09
N LEU A 123 10.27 1.62 -5.82
CA LEU A 123 10.40 3.04 -6.17
C LEU A 123 11.01 3.88 -5.05
N GLY A 124 11.36 3.25 -3.92
CA GLY A 124 11.87 3.93 -2.73
C GLY A 124 13.31 3.54 -2.44
N LEU A 125 13.48 2.63 -1.48
CA LEU A 125 14.79 2.25 -0.95
C LEU A 125 15.73 1.67 -2.02
N TYR A 126 15.22 0.89 -2.98
CA TYR A 126 16.04 0.37 -4.06
C TYR A 126 16.50 1.45 -5.03
N HIS A 127 15.59 2.34 -5.41
CA HIS A 127 15.91 3.50 -6.23
C HIS A 127 17.04 4.32 -5.58
N TYR A 128 16.94 4.61 -4.27
CA TYR A 128 18.01 5.29 -3.54
C TYR A 128 19.31 4.50 -3.51
N GLN A 129 19.27 3.17 -3.33
CA GLN A 129 20.47 2.33 -3.38
C GLN A 129 21.20 2.46 -4.73
N ILE A 130 20.47 2.51 -5.84
CA ILE A 130 21.06 2.70 -7.17
C ILE A 130 21.64 4.12 -7.32
N GLU A 131 20.88 5.16 -6.97
CA GLU A 131 21.39 6.54 -7.09
C GLU A 131 22.61 6.79 -6.20
N PHE A 132 22.62 6.27 -4.96
CA PHE A 132 23.80 6.38 -4.10
C PHE A 132 24.97 5.53 -4.61
N THR A 133 24.70 4.38 -5.24
CA THR A 133 25.75 3.62 -5.93
C THR A 133 26.35 4.46 -7.06
N LYS A 134 25.53 5.16 -7.84
CA LYS A 134 26.02 6.05 -8.91
C LYS A 134 26.91 7.17 -8.39
N GLU A 135 26.56 7.75 -7.24
CA GLU A 135 27.38 8.78 -6.57
C GLU A 135 28.66 8.20 -5.94
N LEU A 136 28.62 6.96 -5.46
CA LEU A 136 29.77 6.28 -4.86
C LEU A 136 30.84 5.90 -5.90
N LEU A 137 30.43 5.59 -7.13
CA LEU A 137 31.33 5.04 -8.16
C LEU A 137 32.13 6.13 -8.87
N SER A 138 33.41 5.83 -9.13
CA SER A 138 34.25 6.64 -10.01
C SER A 138 33.79 6.54 -11.47
N LYS A 139 34.22 7.48 -12.32
CA LYS A 139 33.93 7.46 -13.76
C LYS A 139 34.34 6.16 -14.44
N SER A 140 35.49 5.58 -14.08
CA SER A 140 35.94 4.29 -14.64
C SER A 140 35.06 3.13 -14.20
N SER A 141 34.63 3.11 -12.94
CA SER A 141 33.67 2.10 -12.45
C SER A 141 32.29 2.25 -13.08
N ILE A 142 31.80 3.47 -13.33
CA ILE A 142 30.55 3.70 -14.05
C ILE A 142 30.63 3.14 -15.49
N ASN A 143 31.76 3.35 -16.18
CA ASN A 143 31.94 2.77 -17.52
C ASN A 143 31.95 1.24 -17.48
N LYS A 144 32.57 0.63 -16.46
CA LYS A 144 32.57 -0.82 -16.25
C LYS A 144 31.16 -1.34 -15.91
N PHE A 145 30.39 -0.62 -15.12
CA PHE A 145 28.97 -0.91 -14.85
C PHE A 145 28.17 -0.93 -16.15
N ASN A 146 28.27 0.14 -16.95
CA ASN A 146 27.54 0.29 -18.21
C ASN A 146 27.88 -0.80 -19.22
N ARG A 147 29.16 -1.21 -19.28
CA ARG A 147 29.58 -2.33 -20.12
C ARG A 147 28.94 -3.64 -19.65
N ARG A 148 29.05 -3.96 -18.36
CA ARG A 148 28.52 -5.22 -17.79
C ARG A 148 27.02 -5.36 -17.94
N ILE A 149 26.25 -4.29 -17.72
CA ILE A 149 24.80 -4.34 -17.86
C ILE A 149 24.37 -4.49 -19.33
N ALA A 150 25.15 -3.97 -20.28
CA ALA A 150 24.93 -4.16 -21.70
C ALA A 150 25.33 -5.56 -22.20
N GLU A 151 26.28 -6.22 -21.51
CA GLU A 151 26.73 -7.60 -21.79
C GLU A 151 25.74 -8.67 -21.29
N ILE A 152 24.75 -8.32 -20.45
CA ILE A 152 23.73 -9.26 -19.99
C ILE A 152 22.97 -9.84 -21.19
N PRO A 153 22.95 -11.17 -21.37
CA PRO A 153 22.25 -11.81 -22.48
C PRO A 153 20.76 -11.45 -22.50
N ARG A 154 20.22 -11.31 -23.72
CA ARG A 154 18.78 -11.06 -23.89
C ARG A 154 17.99 -12.30 -23.49
N HIS A 155 16.94 -12.10 -22.70
CA HIS A 155 16.02 -13.15 -22.30
C HIS A 155 14.56 -12.67 -22.40
N PRO A 156 13.63 -13.49 -22.91
CA PRO A 156 12.20 -13.16 -22.90
C PRO A 156 11.71 -12.81 -21.48
N GLY A 157 11.04 -11.67 -21.31
CA GLY A 157 10.53 -11.24 -20.00
C GLY A 157 11.58 -10.60 -19.06
N LEU A 158 12.78 -10.30 -19.55
CA LEU A 158 13.76 -9.45 -18.86
C LEU A 158 13.99 -8.18 -19.68
N LYS A 159 13.74 -7.00 -19.09
CA LYS A 159 14.06 -5.75 -19.78
C LYS A 159 15.57 -5.52 -19.89
N ILE A 160 16.00 -4.99 -21.03
CA ILE A 160 17.39 -4.67 -21.32
C ILE A 160 17.67 -3.20 -20.97
N PHE A 161 18.70 -2.94 -20.17
CA PHE A 161 19.12 -1.60 -19.75
C PHE A 161 20.32 -1.09 -20.56
N ALA A 162 20.17 -1.06 -21.88
CA ALA A 162 21.26 -0.70 -22.80
C ALA A 162 21.80 0.73 -22.62
N GLY A 163 21.01 1.62 -22.01
CA GLY A 163 21.42 2.99 -21.68
C GLY A 163 22.28 3.14 -20.42
N GLY A 164 22.64 2.02 -19.77
CA GLY A 164 23.47 2.02 -18.56
C GLY A 164 22.84 2.77 -17.39
N LEU A 165 23.67 3.15 -16.42
CA LEU A 165 23.28 3.78 -15.15
C LEU A 165 22.51 5.11 -15.32
N GLN A 166 22.74 5.84 -16.42
CA GLN A 166 22.00 7.07 -16.72
C GLN A 166 20.52 6.82 -17.07
N SER A 167 20.22 5.67 -17.67
CA SER A 167 18.84 5.30 -18.00
C SER A 167 18.04 4.79 -16.79
N ILE A 168 18.70 4.55 -15.65
CA ILE A 168 18.09 3.91 -14.47
C ILE A 168 17.32 4.90 -13.58
N ALA A 169 17.57 6.22 -13.72
CA ALA A 169 16.92 7.25 -12.91
C ALA A 169 15.40 7.39 -13.10
N ARG A 170 14.78 6.66 -14.06
CA ARG A 170 13.34 6.74 -14.37
C ARG A 170 12.70 5.38 -14.63
N LEU A 171 13.20 4.34 -13.96
CA LEU A 171 12.60 3.02 -14.09
C LEU A 171 11.24 2.95 -13.39
N THR A 172 10.30 2.24 -14.03
CA THR A 172 9.08 1.76 -13.40
C THR A 172 9.40 0.65 -12.38
N ALA A 173 8.45 0.35 -11.48
CA ALA A 173 8.64 -0.69 -10.48
C ALA A 173 9.00 -2.06 -11.09
N ASN A 174 8.35 -2.44 -12.18
CA ASN A 174 8.67 -3.68 -12.91
C ASN A 174 10.09 -3.69 -13.47
N GLU A 175 10.58 -2.54 -13.96
CA GLU A 175 11.95 -2.42 -14.44
C GLU A 175 12.96 -2.52 -13.32
N PHE A 176 12.69 -1.95 -12.14
CA PHE A 176 13.54 -2.16 -10.98
C PHE A 176 13.61 -3.63 -10.58
N ARG A 177 12.49 -4.37 -10.63
CA ARG A 177 12.49 -5.83 -10.37
C ARG A 177 13.32 -6.60 -11.40
N ASP A 178 13.25 -6.22 -12.67
CA ASP A 178 14.12 -6.80 -13.70
C ASP A 178 15.59 -6.49 -13.44
N LEU A 179 15.90 -5.28 -12.99
CA LEU A 179 17.25 -4.91 -12.60
C LEU A 179 17.75 -5.73 -11.39
N MET A 180 16.92 -5.92 -10.35
CA MET A 180 17.28 -6.72 -9.16
C MET A 180 17.77 -8.13 -9.52
N LYS A 181 17.22 -8.74 -10.58
CA LYS A 181 17.60 -10.08 -11.06
C LYS A 181 19.04 -10.15 -11.58
N VAL A 182 19.57 -9.05 -12.10
CA VAL A 182 20.87 -9.02 -12.80
C VAL A 182 21.93 -8.15 -12.13
N ILE A 183 21.51 -7.22 -11.27
CA ILE A 183 22.39 -6.18 -10.69
C ILE A 183 23.58 -6.76 -9.94
N VAL A 184 23.42 -7.90 -9.27
CA VAL A 184 24.49 -8.56 -8.49
C VAL A 184 25.70 -8.90 -9.36
N PHE A 185 25.47 -9.31 -10.62
CA PHE A 185 26.54 -9.60 -11.58
C PHE A 185 27.18 -8.32 -12.12
N VAL A 186 26.42 -7.23 -12.17
CA VAL A 186 26.88 -5.93 -12.67
C VAL A 186 27.79 -5.24 -11.66
N VAL A 187 27.41 -5.26 -10.38
CA VAL A 187 28.13 -4.56 -9.29
C VAL A 187 29.29 -5.38 -8.70
N ASP A 188 29.42 -6.65 -9.07
CA ASP A 188 30.45 -7.54 -8.51
C ASP A 188 31.87 -6.97 -8.67
N ASN A 189 32.59 -6.81 -7.57
CA ASN A 189 33.96 -6.25 -7.56
C ASN A 189 34.08 -4.92 -8.33
N LEU A 190 33.06 -4.07 -8.23
CA LEU A 190 33.02 -2.76 -8.91
C LEU A 190 33.61 -1.62 -8.06
N HIS A 191 33.56 -1.76 -6.74
CA HIS A 191 34.10 -0.80 -5.78
C HIS A 191 34.77 -1.51 -4.60
N ASN A 192 33.98 -2.19 -3.76
CA ASN A 192 34.44 -3.03 -2.67
C ASN A 192 33.48 -4.22 -2.48
N LYS A 193 33.84 -5.16 -1.60
CA LYS A 193 33.01 -6.33 -1.30
C LYS A 193 31.64 -5.93 -0.73
N ASP A 194 31.62 -4.90 0.12
CA ASP A 194 30.39 -4.39 0.75
C ASP A 194 29.36 -3.92 -0.29
N LEU A 195 29.79 -3.29 -1.39
CA LEU A 195 28.88 -2.90 -2.46
C LEU A 195 28.21 -4.11 -3.11
N SER A 196 28.92 -5.21 -3.33
CA SER A 196 28.29 -6.40 -3.92
C SER A 196 27.33 -7.04 -2.92
N GLU A 197 27.77 -7.11 -1.67
CA GLU A 197 27.02 -7.69 -0.56
C GLU A 197 25.71 -6.93 -0.27
N VAL A 198 25.66 -5.60 -0.37
CA VAL A 198 24.42 -4.84 -0.10
C VAL A 198 23.32 -5.15 -1.11
N TYR A 199 23.67 -5.47 -2.36
CA TYR A 199 22.68 -5.90 -3.36
C TYR A 199 22.23 -7.35 -3.15
N VAL A 200 23.12 -8.23 -2.68
CA VAL A 200 22.74 -9.60 -2.28
C VAL A 200 21.75 -9.55 -1.10
N LYS A 201 22.09 -8.82 -0.04
CA LYS A 201 21.23 -8.65 1.14
C LYS A 201 19.89 -7.98 0.80
N TRP A 202 19.92 -6.99 -0.11
CA TRP A 202 18.68 -6.41 -0.65
C TRP A 202 17.82 -7.50 -1.29
N ASN A 203 18.37 -8.31 -2.18
CA ASN A 203 17.62 -9.36 -2.87
C ASN A 203 17.06 -10.41 -1.90
N GLU A 204 17.82 -10.83 -0.90
CA GLU A 204 17.35 -11.73 0.16
C GLU A 204 16.15 -11.15 0.93
N MET A 205 16.30 -9.91 1.42
CA MET A 205 15.23 -9.18 2.12
C MET A 205 14.01 -8.97 1.21
N TYR A 206 14.22 -8.63 -0.06
CA TYR A 206 13.16 -8.40 -1.03
C TYR A 206 12.36 -9.67 -1.31
N LEU A 207 13.02 -10.82 -1.45
CA LEU A 207 12.34 -12.11 -1.64
C LEU A 207 11.46 -12.46 -0.44
N LEU A 208 11.94 -12.25 0.79
CA LEU A 208 11.16 -12.46 2.00
C LEU A 208 9.95 -11.53 2.08
N SER A 209 10.07 -10.29 1.61
CA SER A 209 8.94 -9.33 1.57
C SER A 209 7.78 -9.77 0.65
N ARG A 210 8.02 -10.78 -0.21
CA ARG A 210 7.06 -11.28 -1.20
C ARG A 210 6.34 -12.55 -0.75
N LEU A 211 6.64 -13.08 0.43
CA LEU A 211 5.94 -14.24 0.99
C LEU A 211 4.44 -13.97 1.09
N GLU A 212 3.64 -14.96 0.73
CA GLU A 212 2.17 -14.89 0.79
C GLU A 212 1.63 -15.07 2.20
N THR A 213 2.41 -15.73 3.06
CA THR A 213 2.09 -16.01 4.47
C THR A 213 3.34 -15.88 5.32
N PHE A 214 3.21 -15.48 6.58
CA PHE A 214 4.32 -15.38 7.53
C PHE A 214 4.02 -16.16 8.80
N LYS A 215 4.95 -17.02 9.22
CA LYS A 215 5.03 -17.55 10.58
C LYS A 215 5.91 -16.65 11.44
N GLU A 216 5.82 -16.76 12.76
CA GLU A 216 6.72 -16.03 13.68
C GLU A 216 8.21 -16.36 13.45
N SER A 217 8.53 -17.58 12.99
CA SER A 217 9.89 -17.92 12.54
C SER A 217 10.33 -17.10 11.33
N ASP A 218 9.44 -16.91 10.37
CA ASP A 218 9.71 -16.18 9.13
C ASP A 218 9.90 -14.70 9.43
N LEU A 219 9.12 -14.15 10.36
CA LEU A 219 9.29 -12.77 10.84
C LEU A 219 10.66 -12.53 11.49
N LYS A 220 11.19 -13.51 12.24
CA LYS A 220 12.54 -13.42 12.81
C LYS A 220 13.62 -13.42 11.71
N ILE A 221 13.48 -14.29 10.71
CA ILE A 221 14.38 -14.34 9.55
C ILE A 221 14.30 -13.03 8.78
N PHE A 222 13.10 -12.51 8.57
CA PHE A 222 12.89 -11.28 7.83
C PHE A 222 13.44 -10.05 8.55
N GLN A 223 13.22 -9.92 9.87
CA GLN A 223 13.83 -8.86 10.68
C GLN A 223 15.36 -8.91 10.57
N LYS A 224 15.97 -10.10 10.65
CA LYS A 224 17.41 -10.25 10.50
C LYS A 224 17.89 -9.80 9.11
N ALA A 225 17.20 -10.19 8.04
CA ALA A 225 17.54 -9.76 6.68
C ALA A 225 17.43 -8.23 6.51
N ILE A 226 16.40 -7.62 7.11
CA ILE A 226 16.23 -6.16 7.14
C ILE A 226 17.39 -5.50 7.90
N ASP A 227 17.77 -6.03 9.06
CA ASP A 227 18.85 -5.49 9.88
C ASP A 227 20.20 -5.59 9.18
N ASP A 228 20.52 -6.75 8.61
CA ASP A 228 21.76 -6.99 7.88
C ASP A 228 21.88 -6.08 6.66
N TRP A 229 20.80 -5.93 5.88
CA TRP A 229 20.77 -5.01 4.74
C TRP A 229 20.91 -3.54 5.20
N ALA A 230 20.09 -3.10 6.17
CA ALA A 230 20.05 -1.71 6.61
C ALA A 230 21.40 -1.26 7.19
N ASN A 231 22.03 -2.10 8.02
CA ASN A 231 23.35 -1.82 8.59
C ASN A 231 24.40 -1.59 7.49
N LEU A 232 24.42 -2.45 6.48
CA LEU A 232 25.38 -2.35 5.39
C LEU A 232 25.09 -1.16 4.45
N PHE A 233 23.81 -0.93 4.15
CA PHE A 233 23.35 0.21 3.37
C PHE A 233 23.75 1.54 4.02
N ILE A 234 23.53 1.69 5.33
CA ILE A 234 23.92 2.90 6.07
C ILE A 234 25.42 3.06 6.10
N LYS A 235 26.18 1.99 6.40
CA LYS A 235 27.64 2.00 6.39
C LYS A 235 28.21 2.52 5.06
N LEU A 236 27.64 2.07 3.94
CA LEU A 236 28.09 2.45 2.59
C LEU A 236 27.72 3.88 2.22
N PHE A 237 26.50 4.32 2.55
CA PHE A 237 25.92 5.52 1.94
C PHE A 237 25.77 6.73 2.88
N GLN A 238 26.06 6.60 4.18
CA GLN A 238 25.93 7.70 5.16
C GLN A 238 26.71 8.98 4.82
N ASN A 239 27.83 8.84 4.12
CA ASN A 239 28.66 9.98 3.71
C ASN A 239 28.20 10.62 2.39
N ILE A 240 27.30 9.94 1.66
CA ILE A 240 26.77 10.39 0.36
C ILE A 240 25.52 11.21 0.58
N SER A 241 24.58 10.69 1.35
CA SER A 241 23.39 11.41 1.76
C SER A 241 23.29 11.31 3.28
N GLY A 242 22.82 12.35 3.96
CA GLY A 242 22.59 12.31 5.42
C GLY A 242 21.49 11.32 5.86
N LEU A 243 21.08 10.42 4.98
CA LEU A 243 20.12 9.33 5.15
C LEU A 243 18.77 9.73 5.78
N LYS A 244 18.32 10.97 5.51
CA LYS A 244 17.07 11.52 6.01
C LYS A 244 15.86 11.04 5.20
N PHE A 245 15.63 9.73 5.17
CA PHE A 245 14.49 9.14 4.48
C PHE A 245 13.63 8.30 5.45
N PRO A 246 12.40 8.75 5.74
CA PRO A 246 11.47 8.05 6.62
C PRO A 246 11.15 6.62 6.20
N LYS A 247 11.21 6.31 4.90
CA LYS A 247 10.98 4.96 4.37
C LYS A 247 11.95 3.91 4.93
N LEU A 248 13.22 4.27 5.19
CA LEU A 248 14.20 3.33 5.79
C LEU A 248 13.80 3.02 7.22
N HIS A 249 13.54 4.06 8.02
CA HIS A 249 13.09 3.89 9.39
C HIS A 249 11.80 3.07 9.46
N SER A 250 10.82 3.43 8.62
CA SER A 250 9.54 2.75 8.57
C SER A 250 9.68 1.27 8.20
N TRP A 251 10.47 0.96 7.18
CA TRP A 251 10.72 -0.42 6.80
C TRP A 251 11.46 -1.20 7.89
N LYS A 252 12.47 -0.59 8.52
CA LYS A 252 13.26 -1.27 9.55
C LYS A 252 12.48 -1.57 10.83
N TYR A 253 11.67 -0.61 11.28
CA TYR A 253 11.09 -0.65 12.63
C TYR A 253 9.61 -0.99 12.67
N HIS A 254 8.84 -0.76 11.60
CA HIS A 254 7.38 -0.91 11.63
C HIS A 254 6.86 -2.06 10.78
N ILE A 255 7.61 -2.57 9.81
CA ILE A 255 7.08 -3.58 8.87
C ILE A 255 6.71 -4.91 9.54
N ILE A 256 7.51 -5.39 10.51
CA ILE A 256 7.23 -6.67 11.18
C ILE A 256 5.94 -6.57 12.00
N ASP A 257 5.76 -5.48 12.75
CA ASP A 257 4.55 -5.25 13.52
C ASP A 257 3.33 -5.00 12.60
N THR A 258 3.55 -4.35 11.46
CA THR A 258 2.53 -4.22 10.39
C THR A 258 2.08 -5.59 9.90
N ILE A 259 3.02 -6.51 9.63
CA ILE A 259 2.68 -7.86 9.17
C ILE A 259 1.91 -8.65 10.23
N ARG A 260 2.31 -8.55 11.50
CA ARG A 260 1.58 -9.21 12.59
C ARG A 260 0.12 -8.76 12.69
N LYS A 261 -0.15 -7.48 12.41
CA LYS A 261 -1.50 -6.91 12.53
C LYS A 261 -2.35 -7.11 11.28
N TYR A 262 -1.78 -6.91 10.10
CA TYR A 262 -2.52 -6.82 8.84
C TYR A 262 -2.24 -7.96 7.86
N GLY A 263 -1.40 -8.92 8.25
CA GLY A 263 -1.01 -10.06 7.45
C GLY A 263 0.11 -9.75 6.45
N ALA A 264 0.25 -10.63 5.44
CA ALA A 264 1.32 -10.52 4.46
C ALA A 264 1.25 -9.24 3.62
N ILE A 265 2.42 -8.72 3.25
CA ILE A 265 2.58 -7.45 2.53
C ILE A 265 1.83 -7.42 1.19
N ASN A 266 1.73 -8.57 0.52
CA ASN A 266 0.98 -8.71 -0.73
C ASN A 266 -0.51 -8.35 -0.57
N GLY A 267 -1.07 -8.45 0.63
CA GLY A 267 -2.46 -8.13 0.93
C GLY A 267 -2.78 -6.63 1.03
N TYR A 268 -1.76 -5.76 1.01
CA TYR A 268 -1.95 -4.31 1.14
C TYR A 268 -0.99 -3.46 0.28
N THR A 269 -0.59 -3.98 -0.89
CA THR A 269 0.19 -3.21 -1.86
C THR A 269 -0.69 -2.40 -2.83
N THR A 270 -0.20 -1.24 -3.28
CA THR A 270 -0.89 -0.36 -4.22
C THR A 270 -0.83 -0.85 -5.67
N GLU A 271 -0.01 -1.85 -6.01
CA GLU A 271 0.25 -2.30 -7.40
C GLU A 271 -1.04 -2.57 -8.20
N THR A 272 -1.95 -3.36 -7.64
CA THR A 272 -3.23 -3.69 -8.27
C THR A 272 -4.06 -2.44 -8.47
N TYR A 273 -4.10 -1.55 -7.47
CA TYR A 273 -4.87 -0.31 -7.51
C TYR A 273 -4.33 0.67 -8.55
N GLU A 274 -3.02 0.82 -8.67
CA GLU A 274 -2.40 1.65 -9.70
C GLU A 274 -2.69 1.15 -11.11
N SER A 275 -2.62 -0.18 -11.31
CA SER A 275 -2.93 -0.81 -12.60
C SER A 275 -4.40 -0.57 -13.00
N LEU A 276 -5.31 -0.74 -12.04
CA LEU A 276 -6.73 -0.44 -12.23
C LEU A 276 -6.95 1.06 -12.51
N HIS A 277 -6.35 1.95 -11.73
CA HIS A 277 -6.47 3.40 -11.92
C HIS A 277 -5.94 3.84 -13.29
N LYS A 278 -4.82 3.28 -13.74
CA LYS A 278 -4.30 3.52 -15.09
C LYS A 278 -5.32 3.10 -16.16
N THR A 279 -5.89 1.91 -16.01
CA THR A 279 -6.78 1.29 -17.00
C THR A 279 -8.16 1.94 -17.06
N TYR A 280 -8.75 2.21 -15.91
CA TYR A 280 -10.13 2.66 -15.77
C TYR A 280 -10.26 4.18 -15.65
N VAL A 281 -9.22 4.89 -15.20
CA VAL A 281 -9.28 6.35 -15.03
C VAL A 281 -8.33 7.07 -15.99
N LYS A 282 -7.01 6.85 -15.90
CA LYS A 282 -6.03 7.64 -16.67
C LYS A 282 -6.20 7.48 -18.18
N ILE A 283 -6.43 6.26 -18.68
CA ILE A 283 -6.61 6.01 -20.12
C ILE A 283 -7.92 6.64 -20.63
N PRO A 284 -9.10 6.36 -20.04
CA PRO A 284 -10.35 7.02 -20.44
C PRO A 284 -10.31 8.54 -20.28
N TYR A 285 -9.69 9.04 -19.22
CA TYR A 285 -9.45 10.47 -19.04
C TYR A 285 -8.69 11.06 -20.23
N ARG A 286 -7.55 10.47 -20.64
CA ARG A 286 -6.76 10.96 -21.79
C ARG A 286 -7.54 10.93 -23.11
N LEU A 287 -8.48 10.01 -23.26
CA LEU A 287 -9.33 9.88 -24.44
C LEU A 287 -10.57 10.79 -24.41
N SER A 288 -10.88 11.40 -23.27
CA SER A 288 -12.01 12.33 -23.15
C SER A 288 -11.66 13.72 -23.68
N ASN A 289 -12.68 14.47 -24.08
CA ASN A 289 -12.53 15.87 -24.49
C ASN A 289 -12.40 16.86 -23.30
N LYS A 290 -12.24 16.34 -22.08
CA LYS A 290 -12.14 17.10 -20.81
C LYS A 290 -13.39 17.88 -20.37
N ARG A 291 -14.54 17.73 -21.03
CA ARG A 291 -15.83 18.28 -20.59
C ARG A 291 -16.69 17.16 -20.00
N ASP A 292 -17.31 17.35 -18.83
CA ASP A 292 -18.12 16.29 -18.18
C ASP A 292 -17.37 14.93 -18.14
N VAL A 293 -16.16 15.00 -17.58
CA VAL A 293 -15.16 13.93 -17.66
C VAL A 293 -15.66 12.63 -17.05
N GLU A 294 -16.32 12.70 -15.91
CA GLU A 294 -16.80 11.55 -15.16
C GLU A 294 -17.78 10.72 -15.99
N THR A 295 -18.77 11.38 -16.60
CA THR A 295 -19.75 10.73 -17.48
C THR A 295 -19.08 10.06 -18.68
N GLN A 296 -18.07 10.68 -19.26
CA GLN A 296 -17.33 10.10 -20.38
C GLN A 296 -16.52 8.86 -19.98
N ILE A 297 -15.82 8.94 -18.85
CA ILE A 297 -15.08 7.80 -18.30
C ILE A 297 -16.05 6.64 -18.05
N MET A 298 -17.18 6.89 -17.37
CA MET A 298 -18.18 5.87 -17.06
C MET A 298 -18.77 5.23 -18.31
N LYS A 299 -19.12 6.02 -19.33
CA LYS A 299 -19.62 5.50 -20.62
C LYS A 299 -18.57 4.62 -21.32
N MET A 300 -17.30 5.00 -21.31
CA MET A 300 -16.21 4.21 -21.89
C MET A 300 -15.99 2.88 -21.16
N ILE A 301 -15.94 2.91 -19.83
CA ILE A 301 -15.79 1.69 -19.01
C ILE A 301 -16.95 0.73 -19.27
N ARG A 302 -18.20 1.25 -19.25
CA ARG A 302 -19.40 0.45 -19.53
C ARG A 302 -19.34 -0.22 -20.90
N ARG A 303 -18.94 0.52 -21.95
CA ARG A 303 -18.77 -0.05 -23.29
C ARG A 303 -17.72 -1.16 -23.33
N ARG A 304 -16.57 -0.96 -22.68
CA ARG A 304 -15.52 -2.00 -22.59
C ARG A 304 -16.00 -3.24 -21.84
N ALA A 305 -16.71 -3.08 -20.73
CA ALA A 305 -17.26 -4.20 -19.96
C ALA A 305 -18.23 -5.04 -20.82
N ILE A 306 -19.15 -4.39 -21.56
CA ILE A 306 -20.08 -5.08 -22.46
C ILE A 306 -19.33 -5.87 -23.56
N ILE A 307 -18.27 -5.31 -24.13
CA ILE A 307 -17.47 -5.98 -25.16
C ILE A 307 -16.75 -7.21 -24.58
N LEU A 308 -16.11 -7.06 -23.42
CA LEU A 308 -15.40 -8.16 -22.74
C LEU A 308 -16.37 -9.30 -22.39
N GLN A 309 -17.55 -8.96 -21.85
CA GLN A 309 -18.59 -9.94 -21.55
C GLN A 309 -18.99 -10.75 -22.80
N LYS A 310 -19.28 -10.07 -23.92
CA LYS A 310 -19.62 -10.74 -25.19
C LYS A 310 -18.48 -11.61 -25.75
N GLN A 311 -17.23 -11.25 -25.48
CA GLN A 311 -16.06 -12.06 -25.86
C GLN A 311 -15.91 -13.30 -24.97
N MET A 312 -16.20 -13.19 -23.67
CA MET A 312 -16.17 -14.32 -22.74
C MET A 312 -17.34 -15.29 -22.96
N GLU A 313 -18.54 -14.79 -23.26
CA GLU A 313 -19.71 -15.59 -23.67
C GLU A 313 -19.42 -16.45 -24.91
N LYS A 314 -18.57 -15.96 -25.83
CA LYS A 314 -18.12 -16.74 -26.98
C LYS A 314 -17.11 -17.83 -26.64
N LYS A 315 -16.42 -17.75 -25.50
CA LYS A 315 -15.31 -18.64 -25.11
C LYS A 315 -15.71 -19.68 -24.06
N TYR A 316 -16.73 -19.42 -23.25
CA TYR A 316 -17.24 -20.32 -22.22
C TYR A 316 -18.78 -20.37 -22.29
N LYS A 317 -19.37 -21.58 -22.38
CA LYS A 317 -20.84 -21.79 -22.53
C LYS A 317 -21.67 -21.37 -21.32
N THR A 318 -21.04 -21.07 -20.20
CA THR A 318 -21.68 -20.62 -18.95
C THR A 318 -20.93 -19.40 -18.44
N SER A 319 -21.44 -18.21 -18.73
CA SER A 319 -20.99 -16.98 -18.08
C SER A 319 -22.07 -16.51 -17.12
N VAL A 320 -21.76 -16.41 -15.84
CA VAL A 320 -22.56 -15.61 -14.90
C VAL A 320 -22.22 -14.13 -15.19
N PRO A 321 -23.21 -13.27 -15.50
CA PRO A 321 -22.92 -11.88 -15.84
C PRO A 321 -22.46 -11.08 -14.60
N LEU A 322 -21.21 -10.59 -14.60
CA LEU A 322 -20.76 -9.54 -13.67
C LEU A 322 -21.28 -8.18 -14.17
N ASN A 323 -22.49 -7.85 -13.74
CA ASN A 323 -23.20 -6.62 -14.11
C ASN A 323 -22.79 -5.45 -13.19
N TYR A 324 -21.77 -4.67 -13.56
CA TYR A 324 -21.50 -3.37 -12.93
C TYR A 324 -22.51 -2.31 -13.44
N THR A 325 -23.71 -2.31 -12.86
CA THR A 325 -24.84 -1.51 -13.38
C THR A 325 -24.92 -0.07 -12.88
N SER A 326 -24.33 0.27 -11.72
CA SER A 326 -24.47 1.62 -11.13
C SER A 326 -23.51 1.86 -9.95
N LYS A 327 -23.15 3.14 -9.71
CA LYS A 327 -22.64 3.61 -8.41
C LYS A 327 -23.63 3.14 -7.34
N LEU A 328 -23.18 2.31 -6.40
CA LEU A 328 -24.07 1.72 -5.40
C LEU A 328 -24.57 2.82 -4.46
N PHE A 329 -23.65 3.64 -3.96
CA PHE A 329 -23.91 4.66 -2.95
C PHE A 329 -23.14 5.95 -3.22
N ASP A 330 -23.74 7.06 -2.80
CA ASP A 330 -23.12 8.38 -2.72
C ASP A 330 -23.55 9.00 -1.39
N PHE A 331 -22.61 9.22 -0.49
CA PHE A 331 -22.88 9.83 0.81
C PHE A 331 -21.61 10.50 1.33
N LYS A 332 -21.78 11.56 2.12
CA LYS A 332 -20.65 12.16 2.84
C LYS A 332 -20.29 11.27 4.01
N PHE A 333 -19.01 11.16 4.36
CA PHE A 333 -18.60 10.33 5.50
C PHE A 333 -19.27 10.77 6.81
N SER A 334 -19.45 12.08 6.99
CA SER A 334 -20.17 12.64 8.13
C SER A 334 -21.62 12.17 8.25
N GLU A 335 -22.23 11.78 7.12
CA GLU A 335 -23.62 11.31 7.02
C GLU A 335 -23.69 9.78 6.97
N ALA A 336 -22.56 9.09 7.14
CA ALA A 336 -22.46 7.67 6.90
C ALA A 336 -23.27 6.81 7.88
N SER A 337 -23.43 7.25 9.14
CA SER A 337 -24.29 6.58 10.12
C SER A 337 -25.77 6.67 9.70
N GLU A 338 -26.26 7.87 9.38
CA GLU A 338 -27.63 8.09 8.90
C GLU A 338 -27.88 7.36 7.56
N PHE A 339 -26.89 7.35 6.68
CA PHE A 339 -26.93 6.60 5.43
C PHE A 339 -27.07 5.10 5.69
N CYS A 340 -26.27 4.52 6.59
CA CYS A 340 -26.32 3.10 6.93
C CYS A 340 -27.65 2.73 7.59
N GLU A 341 -28.20 3.57 8.48
CA GLU A 341 -29.53 3.37 9.06
C GLU A 341 -30.65 3.39 8.00
N LYS A 342 -30.59 4.32 7.04
CA LYS A 342 -31.53 4.34 5.90
C LYS A 342 -31.43 3.07 5.05
N GLN A 343 -30.22 2.53 4.89
CA GLN A 343 -30.00 1.33 4.10
C GLN A 343 -30.42 0.03 4.79
N LYS A 344 -30.40 -0.04 6.13
CA LYS A 344 -30.89 -1.21 6.90
C LYS A 344 -32.30 -1.63 6.51
N ASN A 345 -33.17 -0.65 6.27
CA ASN A 345 -34.57 -0.89 5.98
C ASN A 345 -34.86 -0.99 4.46
N ASN A 346 -33.82 -0.93 3.61
CA ASN A 346 -33.97 -0.89 2.17
C ASN A 346 -33.95 -2.31 1.57
N SER A 347 -35.12 -2.86 1.26
CA SER A 347 -35.27 -4.20 0.65
C SER A 347 -34.61 -4.33 -0.72
N ASN A 348 -34.49 -3.24 -1.49
CA ASN A 348 -33.82 -3.22 -2.80
C ASN A 348 -32.29 -3.29 -2.70
N LEU A 349 -31.73 -2.98 -1.53
CA LEU A 349 -30.28 -3.03 -1.30
C LEU A 349 -29.72 -4.45 -1.40
N ASN A 350 -30.43 -5.38 -0.77
CA ASN A 350 -30.09 -6.80 -0.72
C ASN A 350 -29.98 -7.41 -2.14
N GLU A 351 -30.82 -6.96 -3.08
CA GLU A 351 -30.77 -7.41 -4.47
C GLU A 351 -29.57 -6.80 -5.23
N LYS A 352 -29.25 -5.52 -4.98
CA LYS A 352 -28.06 -4.87 -5.58
C LYS A 352 -26.74 -5.42 -5.04
N MET A 353 -26.65 -5.69 -3.73
CA MET A 353 -25.45 -6.27 -3.11
C MET A 353 -25.23 -7.72 -3.52
N ARG A 354 -26.29 -8.53 -3.65
CA ARG A 354 -26.21 -9.90 -4.21
C ARG A 354 -25.64 -9.95 -5.63
N LYS A 355 -25.88 -8.93 -6.45
CA LYS A 355 -25.30 -8.82 -7.80
C LYS A 355 -23.84 -8.39 -7.79
N ALA A 356 -23.37 -7.77 -6.70
CA ALA A 356 -22.00 -7.28 -6.53
C ALA A 356 -21.08 -8.26 -5.81
N VAL A 357 -21.62 -9.10 -4.92
CA VAL A 357 -20.91 -10.17 -4.20
C VAL A 357 -21.39 -11.51 -4.78
N ILE A 358 -20.69 -11.99 -5.82
CA ILE A 358 -20.81 -13.35 -6.33
C ILE A 358 -19.51 -14.04 -5.94
N MET A 359 -19.56 -14.95 -4.97
CA MET A 359 -18.40 -15.76 -4.58
C MET A 359 -18.37 -17.03 -5.44
N ASP A 360 -17.19 -17.38 -5.92
CA ASP A 360 -16.96 -18.69 -6.54
C ASP A 360 -16.84 -19.75 -5.44
N THR A 361 -17.72 -20.75 -5.46
CA THR A 361 -17.70 -21.86 -4.50
C THR A 361 -16.40 -22.67 -4.55
N ASP A 362 -15.66 -22.62 -5.67
CA ASP A 362 -14.40 -23.34 -5.82
C ASP A 362 -13.22 -22.62 -5.15
N GLU A 363 -13.37 -21.35 -4.75
CA GLU A 363 -12.33 -20.55 -4.06
C GLU A 363 -12.56 -20.42 -2.54
N LEU A 364 -13.57 -21.09 -1.98
CA LEU A 364 -13.99 -20.98 -0.58
C LEU A 364 -12.86 -21.26 0.43
N SER A 365 -11.91 -22.12 0.08
CA SER A 365 -10.76 -22.48 0.93
C SER A 365 -9.74 -21.34 1.10
N ASN A 366 -9.74 -20.35 0.20
CA ASN A 366 -8.83 -19.20 0.29
C ASN A 366 -9.30 -18.13 1.29
N TYR A 367 -10.50 -18.29 1.86
CA TYR A 367 -11.18 -17.30 2.69
C TYR A 367 -11.39 -17.76 4.15
N GLN A 368 -10.86 -18.93 4.54
CA GLN A 368 -10.96 -19.46 5.89
C GLN A 368 -9.63 -19.27 6.66
N SER A 369 -9.72 -18.77 7.90
CA SER A 369 -8.60 -18.88 8.85
C SER A 369 -8.63 -20.23 9.56
N ASP A 370 -7.48 -20.61 10.16
CA ASP A 370 -7.31 -21.80 10.99
C ASP A 370 -8.28 -21.87 12.19
N SER A 371 -8.94 -20.76 12.54
CA SER A 371 -9.97 -20.65 13.58
C SER A 371 -11.41 -20.85 13.08
N GLY A 372 -11.61 -21.16 11.79
CA GLY A 372 -12.94 -21.31 11.19
C GLY A 372 -13.67 -20.00 10.92
N THR A 373 -12.98 -18.85 10.99
CA THR A 373 -13.53 -17.53 10.67
C THR A 373 -13.45 -17.31 9.16
N CYS A 374 -14.57 -16.95 8.53
CA CYS A 374 -14.63 -16.69 7.09
C CYS A 374 -14.43 -15.20 6.81
N TYR A 375 -13.32 -14.83 6.16
CA TYR A 375 -13.06 -13.48 5.70
C TYR A 375 -13.54 -13.33 4.26
N ALA A 376 -14.67 -12.68 4.04
CA ALA A 376 -15.05 -12.29 2.69
C ALA A 376 -14.30 -10.99 2.30
N HIS A 377 -13.37 -11.06 1.34
CA HIS A 377 -12.77 -9.88 0.72
C HIS A 377 -13.80 -9.18 -0.16
N THR A 378 -14.52 -8.21 0.39
CA THR A 378 -15.41 -7.36 -0.41
C THR A 378 -14.69 -6.06 -0.75
N LEU A 379 -14.30 -5.90 -2.02
CA LEU A 379 -13.72 -4.67 -2.52
C LEU A 379 -14.83 -3.62 -2.71
N LEU A 380 -15.17 -2.88 -1.66
CA LEU A 380 -16.16 -1.81 -1.72
C LEU A 380 -15.50 -0.53 -2.24
N VAL A 381 -15.87 -0.10 -3.44
CA VAL A 381 -15.43 1.17 -4.02
C VAL A 381 -16.41 2.25 -3.58
N THR A 382 -16.09 2.94 -2.49
CA THR A 382 -16.89 4.06 -1.97
C THR A 382 -16.17 5.37 -2.31
N GLN A 383 -16.90 6.33 -2.89
CA GLN A 383 -16.42 7.71 -3.00
C GLN A 383 -16.65 8.38 -1.65
N ILE A 384 -15.59 8.83 -0.98
CA ILE A 384 -15.69 9.52 0.30
C ILE A 384 -15.31 10.98 0.09
N VAL A 385 -16.29 11.87 0.23
CA VAL A 385 -16.07 13.32 0.11
C VAL A 385 -15.76 13.86 1.50
N PHE A 386 -14.52 14.26 1.73
CA PHE A 386 -14.15 15.07 2.88
C PHE A 386 -14.46 16.53 2.55
N ALA A 387 -14.99 17.29 3.52
CA ALA A 387 -15.13 18.73 3.34
C ALA A 387 -13.75 19.31 2.96
N GLU A 388 -13.66 19.80 1.72
CA GLU A 388 -12.51 20.43 1.06
C GLU A 388 -11.40 19.55 0.47
N ILE A 389 -11.47 18.21 0.54
CA ILE A 389 -10.54 17.34 -0.21
C ILE A 389 -11.29 16.15 -0.83
N VAL A 390 -11.31 16.08 -2.17
CA VAL A 390 -11.81 14.93 -2.92
C VAL A 390 -10.68 13.90 -3.05
N ILE A 391 -10.73 12.83 -2.24
CA ILE A 391 -9.81 11.69 -2.37
C ILE A 391 -10.60 10.50 -2.92
N PHE A 392 -10.24 10.02 -4.11
CA PHE A 392 -10.72 8.73 -4.62
C PHE A 392 -9.81 7.61 -4.09
N GLN A 393 -10.21 6.91 -3.03
CA GLN A 393 -9.47 5.75 -2.54
C GLN A 393 -10.38 4.57 -2.21
N LYS A 394 -9.87 3.36 -2.43
CA LYS A 394 -10.52 2.09 -2.11
C LYS A 394 -10.04 1.60 -0.75
N TYR A 395 -10.97 1.21 0.12
CA TYR A 395 -10.67 0.67 1.44
C TYR A 395 -10.75 -0.85 1.42
N ARG A 396 -9.92 -1.50 2.23
CA ARG A 396 -10.10 -2.91 2.58
C ARG A 396 -11.03 -2.97 3.80
N TYR A 397 -12.16 -3.65 3.63
CA TYR A 397 -13.07 -3.99 4.72
C TYR A 397 -12.86 -5.47 5.04
N ASP A 398 -12.50 -5.79 6.27
CA ASP A 398 -12.53 -7.17 6.75
C ASP A 398 -13.90 -7.39 7.42
N ILE A 399 -14.59 -8.46 7.04
CA ILE A 399 -15.88 -8.86 7.60
C ILE A 399 -15.59 -9.87 8.70
N GLU A 400 -15.69 -9.48 9.97
CA GLU A 400 -15.65 -10.41 11.09
C GLU A 400 -17.07 -10.93 11.38
N SER A 401 -17.27 -12.25 11.29
CA SER A 401 -18.48 -12.89 11.81
C SER A 401 -18.33 -13.10 13.31
N ILE A 402 -19.21 -12.50 14.11
CA ILE A 402 -19.37 -12.89 15.51
C ILE A 402 -20.11 -14.23 15.53
N SER A 403 -19.40 -15.32 15.78
CA SER A 403 -20.00 -16.55 16.26
C SER A 403 -20.48 -16.32 17.69
N ILE A 404 -21.79 -16.51 17.94
CA ILE A 404 -22.35 -16.59 19.29
C ILE A 404 -21.77 -17.81 20.01
#